data_AF-A0A345ZMG4-F1
#
_entry.id   AF-A0A345ZMG4-F1
#
_cell.length_a   1.000
_cell.length_b   1.000
_cell.length_c   1.000
_cell.angle_alpha   90.00
_cell.angle_beta   90.00
_cell.angle_gamma   90.00
#
_symmetry.space_group_name_H-M   'P 1'
#
loop_
_entity.id
_entity.type
_entity.pdbx_description
1 polymer ?
#
loop_
_entity_poly.entity_id
_entity_poly.type
_entity_poly.pdbx_seq_one_letter_code
_entity_poly.pdbx_strand_id
1 'polypeptide(L)'
;MTTEPVAAIPRMPDGAAYVAPGNDLPLHTARAAVTDAIRIACASGRRGLLADFHGWNGGENPSLALRIDSIFEWASAAEASPGFVVALVIPLAFVDPGRIGFIIGRRLSFNFDVFGDVGDAITWMDAELAAMPPRGDD
;
A
#
# COMPACT_ATOMS: atom_id res chain seq x y z
N MET A 1 -29.44 15.67 -0.65
CA MET A 1 -28.10 15.41 -0.08
C MET A 1 -27.97 13.90 -0.04
N THR A 2 -27.41 13.31 -1.10
CA THR A 2 -27.27 11.86 -1.22
C THR A 2 -26.01 11.49 -0.48
N THR A 3 -26.13 10.85 0.68
CA THR A 3 -25.00 10.25 1.38
C THR A 3 -24.47 9.16 0.47
N GLU A 4 -23.31 9.39 -0.17
CA GLU A 4 -22.65 8.31 -0.89
C GLU A 4 -22.39 7.16 0.09
N PRO A 5 -22.63 5.90 -0.30
CA PRO A 5 -22.35 4.78 0.57
C PRO A 5 -20.86 4.78 0.89
N VAL A 6 -20.52 4.87 2.18
CA VAL A 6 -19.16 4.61 2.64
C VAL A 6 -18.81 3.20 2.15
N ALA A 7 -17.82 3.09 1.27
CA ALA A 7 -17.37 1.80 0.76
C ALA A 7 -17.11 0.87 1.96
N ALA A 8 -17.68 -0.34 1.91
CA ALA A 8 -17.47 -1.30 2.97
C ALA A 8 -15.98 -1.64 3.06
N ILE A 9 -15.40 -1.54 4.26
CA ILE A 9 -14.01 -1.92 4.50
C ILE A 9 -13.86 -3.40 4.12
N PRO A 10 -12.91 -3.76 3.23
CA PRO A 10 -12.73 -5.13 2.83
C PRO A 10 -12.24 -5.99 4.00
N ARG A 11 -12.58 -7.28 3.98
CA ARG A 11 -12.03 -8.23 4.93
C ARG A 11 -10.55 -8.42 4.65
N MET A 12 -9.70 -8.01 5.60
CA MET A 12 -8.25 -8.11 5.46
C MET A 12 -7.69 -9.47 5.90
N PRO A 13 -6.58 -9.91 5.29
CA PRO A 13 -5.72 -10.97 5.83
C PRO A 13 -5.36 -10.76 7.30
N ASP A 14 -5.17 -11.86 8.03
CA ASP A 14 -4.72 -11.80 9.41
C ASP A 14 -3.35 -11.10 9.51
N GLY A 15 -3.25 -10.10 10.39
CA GLY A 15 -2.04 -9.32 10.56
C GLY A 15 -1.83 -8.20 9.54
N ALA A 16 -2.74 -8.00 8.58
CA ALA A 16 -2.74 -6.84 7.68
C ALA A 16 -3.58 -5.67 8.22
N ALA A 17 -3.20 -4.45 7.83
CA ALA A 17 -3.99 -3.23 8.01
C ALA A 17 -4.56 -2.77 6.65
N TYR A 18 -5.57 -1.91 6.70
CA TYR A 18 -6.21 -1.29 5.53
C TYR A 18 -6.20 0.23 5.68
N VAL A 19 -5.92 0.95 4.59
CA VAL A 19 -6.10 2.39 4.50
C VAL A 19 -6.72 2.75 3.14
N ALA A 20 -7.74 3.60 3.17
CA ALA A 20 -8.29 4.28 1.99
C ALA A 20 -8.20 5.79 2.24
N PRO A 21 -7.15 6.47 1.75
CA PRO A 21 -6.93 7.88 2.07
C PRO A 21 -8.07 8.81 1.61
N GLY A 22 -8.82 8.41 0.60
CA GLY A 22 -9.93 9.16 0.03
C GLY A 22 -9.73 9.45 -1.45
N ASN A 23 -10.84 9.54 -2.18
CA ASN A 23 -10.82 9.58 -3.64
C ASN A 23 -10.33 10.91 -4.22
N ASP A 24 -10.60 12.02 -3.52
CA ASP A 24 -10.33 13.38 -4.02
C ASP A 24 -9.11 14.04 -3.37
N LEU A 25 -8.31 13.29 -2.59
CA LEU A 25 -7.14 13.86 -1.94
C LEU A 25 -6.06 14.26 -2.95
N PRO A 26 -5.40 15.42 -2.76
CA PRO A 26 -4.16 15.74 -3.47
C PRO A 26 -3.12 14.64 -3.25
N LEU A 27 -2.35 14.35 -4.29
CA LEU A 27 -1.42 13.21 -4.31
C LEU A 27 -0.39 13.24 -3.16
N HIS A 28 0.12 14.41 -2.80
CA HIS A 28 1.04 14.55 -1.67
C HIS A 28 0.39 14.21 -0.32
N THR A 29 -0.89 14.54 -0.15
CA THR A 29 -1.64 14.21 1.08
C THR A 29 -1.96 12.72 1.13
N ALA A 30 -2.37 12.14 0.00
CA ALA A 30 -2.54 10.70 -0.18
C ALA A 30 -1.26 9.92 0.17
N ARG A 31 -0.11 10.36 -0.34
CA ARG A 31 1.22 9.79 -0.05
C ARG A 31 1.56 9.86 1.44
N ALA A 32 1.34 11.01 2.08
CA ALA A 32 1.57 11.17 3.52
C ALA A 32 0.69 10.20 4.34
N ALA A 33 -0.59 10.08 3.98
CA ALA A 33 -1.53 9.18 4.66
C ALA A 33 -1.09 7.71 4.56
N VAL A 34 -0.61 7.26 3.40
CA VAL A 34 -0.06 5.89 3.26
C VAL A 34 1.19 5.71 4.13
N THR A 35 2.07 6.69 4.14
CA THR A 35 3.31 6.63 4.94
C THR A 35 3.00 6.51 6.43
N ASP A 36 2.05 7.31 6.93
CA ASP A 36 1.63 7.24 8.32
C ASP A 36 0.92 5.93 8.63
N ALA A 37 0.09 5.41 7.71
CA ALA A 37 -0.54 4.11 7.85
C ALA A 37 0.50 2.96 7.94
N ILE A 38 1.59 3.02 7.18
CA ILE A 38 2.71 2.07 7.30
C ILE A 38 3.32 2.13 8.70
N ARG A 39 3.63 3.33 9.20
CA ARG A 39 4.22 3.51 10.55
C ARG A 39 3.30 2.97 11.63
N ILE A 40 2.01 3.31 11.57
CA ILE A 40 0.99 2.87 12.53
C ILE A 40 0.84 1.35 12.48
N ALA A 41 0.77 0.76 11.28
CA ALA A 41 0.68 -0.68 11.10
C ALA A 41 1.89 -1.40 11.71
N CYS A 42 3.10 -0.93 11.41
CA CYS A 42 4.34 -1.45 12.00
C CYS A 42 4.32 -1.37 13.53
N ALA A 43 4.01 -0.20 14.09
CA ALA A 43 3.96 0.02 15.54
C ALA A 43 2.88 -0.82 16.24
N SER A 44 1.82 -1.18 15.52
CA SER A 44 0.74 -2.05 16.01
C SER A 44 1.03 -3.54 15.82
N GLY A 45 2.25 -3.90 15.42
CA GLY A 45 2.63 -5.28 15.16
C GLY A 45 1.94 -5.89 13.93
N ARG A 46 1.39 -5.08 13.03
CA ARG A 46 0.92 -5.58 11.72
C ARG A 46 2.12 -5.94 10.85
N ARG A 47 1.86 -6.77 9.84
CA ARG A 47 2.86 -7.31 8.91
C ARG A 47 2.63 -6.89 7.48
N GLY A 48 1.48 -6.29 7.19
CA GLY A 48 1.25 -5.67 5.90
C GLY A 48 0.20 -4.58 5.93
N LEU A 49 0.13 -3.85 4.82
CA LEU A 49 -0.83 -2.78 4.57
C LEU A 49 -1.40 -2.91 3.16
N LEU A 50 -2.72 -2.82 3.04
CA LEU A 50 -3.39 -2.53 1.77
C LEU A 50 -3.73 -1.05 1.73
N ALA A 51 -3.14 -0.35 0.75
CA ALA A 51 -3.43 1.05 0.45
C ALA A 51 -4.35 1.12 -0.77
N ASP A 52 -5.58 1.57 -0.53
CA ASP A 52 -6.66 1.53 -1.51
C ASP A 52 -6.95 2.89 -2.12
N PHE A 53 -6.64 3.01 -3.41
CA PHE A 53 -6.91 4.15 -4.29
C PHE A 53 -7.79 3.74 -5.47
N HIS A 54 -8.55 2.64 -5.41
CA HIS A 54 -9.35 2.18 -6.56
C HIS A 54 -10.31 3.25 -7.09
N GLY A 55 -10.84 4.08 -6.19
CA GLY A 55 -11.73 5.20 -6.51
C GLY A 55 -11.03 6.54 -6.71
N TRP A 56 -9.69 6.59 -6.68
CA TRP A 56 -8.96 7.85 -6.71
C TRP A 56 -9.11 8.56 -8.06
N ASN A 57 -9.58 9.81 -7.97
CA ASN A 57 -9.83 10.71 -9.09
C ASN A 57 -9.03 12.01 -8.96
N GLY A 58 -8.19 12.13 -7.92
CA GLY A 58 -7.35 13.29 -7.66
C GLY A 58 -6.56 13.62 -8.92
N GLY A 59 -6.84 14.78 -9.51
CA GLY A 59 -6.55 15.12 -10.92
C GLY A 59 -5.08 15.26 -11.33
N GLU A 60 -4.14 14.65 -10.60
CA GLU A 60 -2.70 14.70 -10.84
C GLU A 60 -2.17 13.31 -11.17
N ASN A 61 -1.60 13.12 -12.37
CA ASN A 61 -0.87 11.88 -12.65
C ASN A 61 0.51 11.95 -11.97
N PRO A 62 0.86 11.02 -11.06
CA PRO A 62 2.15 11.04 -10.38
C PRO A 62 3.30 11.03 -11.39
N SER A 63 4.23 11.98 -11.29
CA SER A 63 5.48 11.94 -12.05
C SER A 63 6.31 10.72 -11.65
N LEU A 64 7.19 10.24 -12.54
CA LEU A 64 8.07 9.10 -12.22
C LEU A 64 8.92 9.37 -10.97
N ALA A 65 9.50 10.57 -10.85
CA ALA A 65 10.29 10.96 -9.68
C ALA A 65 9.46 10.85 -8.39
N LEU A 66 8.21 11.33 -8.41
CA LEU A 66 7.34 11.27 -7.24
C LEU A 66 7.00 9.83 -6.84
N ARG A 67 6.79 8.93 -7.82
CA ARG A 67 6.57 7.49 -7.54
C ARG A 67 7.80 6.88 -6.89
N ILE A 68 9.00 7.18 -7.41
CA ILE A 68 10.28 6.71 -6.86
C ILE A 68 10.44 7.19 -5.42
N ASP A 69 10.22 8.48 -5.17
CA ASP A 69 10.33 9.07 -3.84
C ASP A 69 9.33 8.43 -2.86
N SER A 70 8.10 8.13 -3.29
CA SER A 70 7.12 7.42 -2.46
C SER A 70 7.63 6.05 -2.04
N ILE A 71 8.25 5.28 -2.94
CA ILE A 71 8.78 3.95 -2.61
C ILE A 71 9.90 4.04 -1.57
N PHE A 72 10.82 5.00 -1.70
CA PHE A 72 11.86 5.22 -0.70
C PHE A 72 11.27 5.61 0.66
N GLU A 73 10.29 6.51 0.68
CA GLU A 73 9.64 6.93 1.92
C GLU A 73 8.89 5.78 2.59
N TRP A 74 8.13 4.99 1.82
CA TRP A 74 7.39 3.84 2.34
C TRP A 74 8.32 2.73 2.84
N ALA A 75 9.41 2.46 2.14
CA ALA A 75 10.43 1.52 2.58
C ALA A 75 11.07 1.97 3.91
N SER A 76 11.41 3.26 4.03
CA SER A 76 11.93 3.82 5.29
C SER A 76 10.91 3.77 6.42
N ALA A 77 9.62 4.05 6.14
CA ALA A 77 8.56 3.94 7.13
C ALA A 77 8.35 2.50 7.64
N ALA A 78 8.68 1.51 6.81
CA ALA A 78 8.58 0.08 7.14
C ALA A 78 9.86 -0.52 7.73
N GLU A 79 10.96 0.24 7.84
CA GLU A 79 12.29 -0.28 8.21
C GLU A 79 12.30 -1.03 9.56
N ALA A 80 11.47 -0.59 10.51
CA ALA A 80 11.33 -1.23 11.82
C ALA A 80 10.62 -2.61 11.77
N SER A 81 10.04 -2.99 10.64
CA SER A 81 9.35 -4.27 10.44
C SER A 81 9.89 -4.99 9.19
N PRO A 82 11.03 -5.71 9.31
CA PRO A 82 11.59 -6.47 8.20
C PRO A 82 10.56 -7.42 7.58
N GLY A 83 10.46 -7.39 6.25
CA GLY A 83 9.47 -8.18 5.52
C GLY A 83 8.05 -7.59 5.56
N PHE A 84 7.84 -6.34 5.96
CA PHE A 84 6.51 -5.72 5.84
C PHE A 84 6.03 -5.69 4.38
N VAL A 85 4.78 -6.09 4.15
CA VAL A 85 4.14 -6.15 2.83
C VAL A 85 3.30 -4.91 2.58
N VAL A 86 3.39 -4.31 1.40
CA VAL A 86 2.45 -3.26 0.97
C VAL A 86 1.82 -3.63 -0.37
N ALA A 87 0.49 -3.70 -0.39
CA ALA A 87 -0.29 -3.78 -1.63
C ALA A 87 -0.90 -2.41 -1.92
N LEU A 88 -0.65 -1.88 -3.12
CA LEU A 88 -1.26 -0.64 -3.59
C LEU A 88 -2.34 -0.97 -4.61
N VAL A 89 -3.60 -0.58 -4.36
CA VAL A 89 -4.68 -0.68 -5.34
C VAL A 89 -4.87 0.67 -5.99
N ILE A 90 -4.75 0.78 -7.30
CA ILE A 90 -4.90 2.04 -8.04
C ILE A 90 -5.37 1.74 -9.48
N PRO A 91 -6.12 2.64 -10.16
CA PRO A 91 -6.48 2.41 -11.55
C PRO A 91 -5.25 2.12 -12.42
N LEU A 92 -5.34 1.07 -13.24
CA LEU A 92 -4.20 0.56 -14.04
C LEU A 92 -3.59 1.62 -14.97
N ALA A 93 -4.35 2.65 -15.36
CA ALA A 93 -3.85 3.79 -16.13
C ALA A 93 -2.75 4.59 -15.43
N PHE A 94 -2.65 4.50 -14.10
CA PHE A 94 -1.59 5.12 -13.29
C PHE A 94 -0.39 4.20 -13.05
N VAL A 95 -0.53 2.89 -13.32
CA VAL A 95 0.55 1.92 -13.14
C VAL A 95 1.60 2.11 -14.23
N ASP A 96 2.85 2.25 -13.81
CA ASP A 96 3.98 2.32 -14.75
C ASP A 96 4.17 0.96 -15.45
N PRO A 97 4.08 0.88 -16.79
CA PRO A 97 4.34 -0.35 -17.53
C PRO A 97 5.76 -0.89 -17.30
N GLY A 98 6.72 -0.01 -17.03
CA GLY A 98 8.10 -0.36 -16.72
C GLY A 98 8.29 -0.98 -15.34
N ARG A 99 7.26 -0.96 -14.47
CA ARG A 99 7.28 -1.46 -13.09
C ARG A 99 8.46 -0.93 -12.28
N ILE A 100 8.86 0.33 -12.49
CA ILE A 100 10.05 0.92 -11.85
C ILE A 100 9.92 0.90 -10.32
N GLY A 101 8.74 1.19 -9.78
CA GLY A 101 8.49 1.15 -8.33
C GLY A 101 8.75 -0.24 -7.72
N PHE A 102 8.33 -1.31 -8.40
CA PHE A 102 8.58 -2.70 -7.98
C PHE A 102 10.08 -3.03 -7.99
N ILE A 103 10.81 -2.62 -9.04
CA ILE A 103 12.26 -2.85 -9.15
C ILE A 103 13.00 -2.18 -7.99
N ILE A 104 12.61 -0.96 -7.64
CA ILE A 104 13.20 -0.21 -6.52
C ILE A 104 12.84 -0.87 -5.19
N GLY A 105 11.57 -1.21 -4.96
CA GLY A 105 11.11 -1.91 -3.75
C GLY A 105 11.92 -3.17 -3.47
N ARG A 106 12.10 -4.04 -4.48
CA ARG A 106 12.91 -5.26 -4.32
C ARG A 106 14.37 -4.97 -3.94
N ARG A 107 14.98 -3.92 -4.48
CA ARG A 107 16.36 -3.53 -4.13
C ARG A 107 16.48 -3.01 -2.69
N LEU A 108 15.40 -2.46 -2.15
CA LEU A 108 15.30 -2.00 -0.76
C LEU A 108 14.83 -3.10 0.21
N SER A 109 14.67 -4.34 -0.27
CA SER A 109 14.03 -5.42 0.50
C SER A 109 12.63 -5.05 1.02
N PHE A 110 11.96 -4.11 0.33
CA PHE A 110 10.60 -3.67 0.61
C PHE A 110 9.62 -4.44 -0.27
N ASN A 111 8.77 -5.27 0.34
CA ASN A 111 7.86 -6.15 -0.38
C ASN A 111 6.61 -5.38 -0.81
N PHE A 112 6.57 -4.96 -2.06
CA PHE A 112 5.58 -4.05 -2.59
C PHE A 112 5.09 -4.50 -3.97
N ASP A 113 3.77 -4.46 -4.19
CA ASP A 113 3.19 -4.66 -5.52
C ASP A 113 1.94 -3.79 -5.73
N VAL A 114 1.53 -3.64 -6.99
CA VAL A 114 0.45 -2.75 -7.43
C VAL A 114 -0.63 -3.52 -8.19
N PHE A 115 -1.88 -3.26 -7.84
CA PHE A 115 -3.05 -3.98 -8.32
C PHE A 115 -4.10 -3.02 -8.86
N GLY A 116 -4.89 -3.48 -9.83
CA GLY A 116 -6.08 -2.76 -10.30
C GLY A 116 -7.35 -3.08 -9.51
N ASP A 117 -7.31 -4.12 -8.67
CA ASP A 117 -8.45 -4.67 -7.94
C ASP A 117 -8.06 -5.01 -6.49
N VAL A 118 -9.02 -4.82 -5.57
CA VAL A 118 -8.83 -5.04 -4.13
C VAL A 118 -8.76 -6.54 -3.80
N GLY A 119 -9.54 -7.39 -4.47
CA GLY A 119 -9.55 -8.83 -4.25
C GLY A 119 -8.23 -9.49 -4.68
N ASP A 120 -7.68 -9.05 -5.81
CA ASP A 120 -6.36 -9.50 -6.27
C ASP A 120 -5.26 -9.10 -5.28
N ALA A 121 -5.30 -7.87 -4.79
CA ALA A 121 -4.36 -7.38 -3.77
C ALA A 121 -4.43 -8.20 -2.47
N ILE A 122 -5.64 -8.50 -1.99
CA ILE A 122 -5.87 -9.33 -0.79
C ILE A 122 -5.31 -10.74 -1.00
N THR A 123 -5.61 -11.36 -2.14
CA THR A 123 -5.14 -12.71 -2.46
C THR A 123 -3.61 -12.78 -2.48
N TRP A 124 -2.96 -11.77 -3.05
CA TRP A 124 -1.50 -11.66 -3.01
C TRP A 124 -0.97 -11.47 -1.59
N MET A 125 -1.56 -10.55 -0.81
CA MET A 125 -1.15 -10.32 0.57
C MET A 125 -1.29 -11.57 1.46
N ASP A 126 -2.37 -12.34 1.32
CA ASP A 126 -2.54 -13.61 2.03
C ASP A 126 -1.37 -14.56 1.74
N ALA A 127 -0.98 -14.69 0.47
CA ALA A 127 0.13 -15.55 0.06
C ALA A 127 1.47 -15.07 0.64
N GLU A 128 1.75 -13.77 0.55
CA GLU A 128 2.98 -13.18 1.10
C GLU A 128 3.05 -13.34 2.62
N LEU A 129 1.96 -13.06 3.33
CA LEU A 129 1.92 -13.16 4.80
C LEU A 129 2.05 -14.61 5.28
N ALA A 130 1.45 -15.56 4.56
CA ALA A 130 1.57 -16.99 4.85
C ALA A 130 2.98 -17.53 4.57
N ALA A 131 3.68 -16.98 3.57
CA ALA A 131 5.05 -17.35 3.23
C ALA A 131 6.08 -16.80 4.22
N MET A 132 5.72 -15.79 5.02
CA MET A 132 6.65 -15.23 5.99
C MET A 132 6.84 -16.13 7.19
N PRO A 133 8.06 -16.23 7.72
CA PRO A 133 8.29 -16.93 8.97
C PRO A 133 7.43 -16.30 10.08
N PRO A 134 6.94 -17.10 11.04
CA PRO A 134 6.32 -16.55 12.24
C PRO A 134 7.30 -15.58 12.90
N ARG A 135 6.79 -14.51 13.53
CA ARG A 135 7.67 -13.69 14.37
C ARG A 135 8.30 -14.63 15.39
N GLY A 136 9.64 -14.64 15.45
CA GLY A 136 10.30 -15.25 16.60
C GLY A 136 9.79 -14.53 17.83
N ASP A 137 9.24 -15.28 18.78
CA ASP A 137 8.99 -14.77 20.12
C ASP A 137 10.36 -14.50 20.73
N ASP A 138 10.82 -13.25 20.67
CA ASP A 138 11.91 -12.75 21.52
C ASP A 138 11.37 -12.48 22.94
#